data_AF-A0A7X7PMU7-F1
#
_entry.id   AF-A0A7X7PMU7-F1
#
_cell.length_a   1.000
_cell.length_b   1.000
_cell.length_c   1.000
_cell.angle_alpha   90.00
_cell.angle_beta   90.00
_cell.angle_gamma   90.00
#
_symmetry.space_group_name_H-M   'P 1'
#
loop_
_entity.id
_entity.type
_entity.pdbx_description
1 polymer ?
#
loop_
_entity_poly.entity_id
_entity_poly.type
_entity_poly.pdbx_seq_one_letter_code
_entity_poly.pdbx_strand_id
1 'polypeptide(L)'
;MEVQIDNKMVENAAEVRISVRLTPRELSQVFLSGDTLIRLPVEHAICEDTAPVLRDTVFLSELAECRQGYRRRFAQAAAATAFAASVREQLNAAATQLERL
;
A
#
# COMPACT_ATOMS: atom_id res chain seq x y z
N MET A 1 -10.14 -9.74 3.31
CA MET A 1 -9.06 -8.78 3.57
C MET A 1 -9.70 -7.41 3.63
N GLU A 2 -9.35 -6.57 4.61
CA GLU A 2 -9.85 -5.19 4.69
C GLU A 2 -8.78 -4.23 4.17
N VAL A 3 -9.16 -3.33 3.25
CA VAL A 3 -8.26 -2.36 2.63
C VAL A 3 -8.84 -0.96 2.78
N GLN A 4 -8.06 -0.05 3.35
CA GLN A 4 -8.36 1.38 3.40
C GLN A 4 -7.25 2.16 2.70
N ILE A 5 -7.63 3.00 1.74
CA ILE A 5 -6.70 3.90 1.05
C ILE A 5 -7.27 5.30 1.11
N ASP A 6 -6.67 6.14 1.93
CA ASP A 6 -7.04 7.54 2.12
C ASP A 6 -6.12 8.43 1.30
N ASN A 7 -6.69 9.46 0.67
CA ASN A 7 -5.93 10.51 -0.01
C ASN A 7 -6.34 11.85 0.58
N LYS A 8 -5.37 12.60 1.11
CA LYS A 8 -5.60 13.93 1.72
C LYS A 8 -4.54 14.93 1.27
N MET A 9 -4.91 16.19 1.19
CA MET A 9 -3.96 17.28 0.98
C MET A 9 -3.40 17.74 2.33
N VAL A 10 -2.07 17.78 2.46
CA VAL A 10 -1.33 18.20 3.66
C VAL A 10 -0.18 19.12 3.23
N GLU A 11 -0.19 20.37 3.69
CA GLU A 11 0.92 21.33 3.47
C GLU A 11 1.36 21.42 2.00
N ASN A 12 0.40 21.57 1.08
CA ASN A 12 0.60 21.63 -0.38
C ASN A 12 1.10 20.34 -1.05
N ALA A 13 1.17 19.22 -0.33
CA ALA A 13 1.43 17.90 -0.89
C ALA A 13 0.20 17.01 -0.75
N ALA A 14 0.01 16.07 -1.67
CA ALA A 14 -0.98 15.00 -1.52
C ALA A 14 -0.34 13.83 -0.74
N GLU A 15 -0.94 13.41 0.37
CA GLU A 15 -0.54 12.24 1.15
C GLU A 15 -1.54 11.11 0.88
N VAL A 16 -1.01 9.97 0.44
CA VAL A 16 -1.75 8.70 0.37
C VAL A 16 -1.36 7.85 1.56
N ARG A 17 -2.37 7.35 2.29
CA ARG A 17 -2.22 6.36 3.35
C ARG A 17 -2.88 5.07 2.94
N ILE A 18 -2.14 3.96 3.01
CA ILE A 18 -2.63 2.61 2.71
C ILE A 18 -2.59 1.82 4.01
N SER A 19 -3.74 1.32 4.42
CA SER A 19 -3.87 0.43 5.58
C SER A 19 -4.51 -0.86 5.11
N VAL A 20 -3.88 -1.98 5.44
CA VAL A 20 -4.41 -3.32 5.15
C VAL A 20 -4.59 -4.04 6.48
N ARG A 21 -5.67 -4.80 6.61
CA ARG A 21 -5.84 -5.75 7.70
C ARG A 21 -6.17 -7.11 7.11
N LEU A 22 -5.41 -8.09 7.58
CA LEU A 22 -5.64 -9.49 7.31
C LEU A 22 -6.22 -10.15 8.55
N THR A 23 -7.20 -11.03 8.36
CA THR A 23 -7.63 -11.94 9.41
C THR A 23 -6.55 -13.00 9.67
N PRO A 24 -6.58 -13.70 10.82
CA PRO A 24 -5.63 -14.78 11.08
C PRO A 24 -5.64 -15.90 10.01
N ARG A 25 -6.81 -16.18 9.41
CA ARG A 25 -6.94 -17.13 8.31
C ARG A 25 -6.19 -16.63 7.07
N GLU A 26 -6.40 -15.38 6.69
CA GLU A 26 -5.75 -14.77 5.52
C GLU A 26 -4.24 -14.67 5.70
N LEU A 27 -3.77 -14.31 6.90
CA LEU A 27 -2.34 -14.29 7.21
C LEU A 27 -1.72 -15.70 7.09
N SER A 28 -2.44 -16.73 7.55
CA SER A 28 -2.01 -18.12 7.40
C SER A 28 -1.96 -18.55 5.93
N GLN A 29 -2.93 -18.12 5.12
CA GLN A 29 -2.93 -18.38 3.68
C GLN A 29 -1.74 -17.71 3.00
N VAL A 30 -1.47 -16.42 3.28
CA VAL A 30 -0.28 -15.70 2.78
C VAL A 30 1.01 -16.45 3.12
N PHE A 31 1.14 -16.98 4.34
CA PHE A 31 2.29 -17.77 4.74
C PHE A 31 2.41 -19.10 3.96
N LEU A 32 1.29 -19.78 3.68
CA LEU A 32 1.27 -21.08 3.00
C LEU A 32 1.42 -20.99 1.48
N SER A 33 0.82 -19.98 0.84
CA SER A 33 0.82 -19.80 -0.62
C SER A 33 1.97 -18.93 -1.12
N GLY A 34 2.72 -18.30 -0.20
CA GLY A 34 3.74 -17.31 -0.50
C GLY A 34 3.17 -15.89 -0.45
N ASP A 35 3.99 -14.98 0.05
CA ASP A 35 3.59 -13.60 0.24
C ASP A 35 3.52 -12.82 -1.08
N THR A 36 2.49 -11.98 -1.20
CA THR A 36 2.29 -11.16 -2.38
C THR A 36 3.12 -9.91 -2.29
N LEU A 37 3.99 -9.68 -3.28
CA LEU A 37 4.76 -8.45 -3.38
C LEU A 37 3.91 -7.37 -4.03
N ILE A 38 3.64 -6.30 -3.29
CA ILE A 38 2.92 -5.11 -3.75
C ILE A 38 3.93 -4.09 -4.26
N ARG A 39 3.76 -3.66 -5.51
CA ARG A 39 4.53 -2.56 -6.10
C ARG A 39 3.99 -1.23 -5.58
N LEU A 40 4.91 -0.37 -5.16
CA LEU A 40 4.66 0.97 -4.65
C LEU A 40 5.36 1.99 -5.58
N PRO A 41 4.71 2.38 -6.70
CA PRO A 41 5.25 3.35 -7.65
C PRO A 41 5.88 4.57 -6.94
N VAL A 42 7.08 4.95 -7.37
CA VAL A 42 7.88 6.05 -6.78
C VAL A 42 7.90 7.28 -7.68
N GLU A 43 7.30 7.18 -8.87
CA GLU A 43 7.17 8.25 -9.84
C GLU A 43 6.45 9.44 -9.19
N HIS A 44 7.08 10.61 -9.25
CA HIS A 44 6.57 11.86 -8.68
C HIS A 44 6.34 11.86 -7.15
N ALA A 45 6.82 10.83 -6.45
CA ALA A 45 6.81 10.79 -4.99
C ALA A 45 7.86 11.74 -4.42
N ILE A 46 7.52 12.37 -3.30
CA ILE A 46 8.43 13.23 -2.54
C ILE A 46 9.22 12.33 -1.58
N CYS A 47 10.54 12.44 -1.61
CA CYS A 47 11.40 11.84 -0.61
C CYS A 47 11.37 12.71 0.65
N GLU A 48 11.03 12.14 1.80
CA GLU A 48 11.16 12.86 3.07
C GLU A 48 12.62 12.80 3.53
N ASP A 49 13.11 13.87 4.16
CA ASP A 49 14.50 13.97 4.65
C ASP A 49 14.86 12.85 5.64
N THR A 50 13.86 12.27 6.31
CA THR A 50 13.99 11.17 7.27
C THR A 50 14.02 9.78 6.62
N ALA A 51 13.66 9.67 5.34
CA ALA A 51 13.62 8.41 4.59
C ALA A 51 14.20 8.65 3.19
N PRO A 52 15.54 8.69 3.05
CA PRO A 52 16.22 9.14 1.82
C PRO A 52 16.06 8.17 0.64
N VAL A 53 15.49 6.98 0.87
CA VAL A 53 15.20 6.00 -0.18
C VAL A 53 13.75 5.57 -0.06
N LEU A 54 13.00 5.86 -1.13
CA LEU A 54 11.62 5.41 -1.28
C LEU A 54 11.61 3.92 -1.62
N ARG A 55 10.96 3.11 -0.77
CA ARG A 55 10.72 1.70 -1.09
C ARG A 55 9.76 1.59 -2.27
N ASP A 56 10.13 0.84 -3.30
CA ASP A 56 9.30 0.64 -4.50
C ASP A 56 8.42 -0.61 -4.40
N THR A 57 8.58 -1.38 -3.31
CA THR A 57 7.91 -2.65 -3.06
C THR A 57 7.71 -2.89 -1.56
N VAL A 58 6.66 -3.65 -1.24
CA VAL A 58 6.36 -4.11 0.12
C VAL A 58 5.62 -5.45 0.06
N PHE A 59 5.86 -6.33 1.01
CA PHE A 59 5.07 -7.55 1.13
C PHE A 59 3.66 -7.26 1.68
N LEU A 60 2.66 -8.07 1.32
CA LEU A 60 1.29 -7.89 1.79
C LEU A 60 1.20 -8.10 3.31
N SER A 61 1.92 -9.09 3.86
CA SER A 61 1.98 -9.29 5.32
C SER A 61 2.59 -8.09 6.03
N GLU A 62 3.69 -7.54 5.49
CA GLU A 62 4.36 -6.35 6.03
C GLU A 62 3.42 -5.12 6.02
N LEU A 63 2.67 -4.94 4.93
CA LEU A 63 1.68 -3.87 4.83
C LEU A 63 0.55 -4.05 5.84
N ALA A 64 0.16 -5.29 6.15
CA ALA A 64 -0.84 -5.62 7.15
C ALA A 64 -0.34 -5.43 8.60
N GLU A 65 0.96 -5.59 8.84
CA GLU A 65 1.59 -5.33 10.13
C GLU A 65 1.82 -3.83 10.41
N CYS A 66 1.73 -2.99 9.37
CA CYS A 66 1.89 -1.55 9.47
C CYS A 66 0.69 -0.87 10.15
N ARG A 67 0.68 -0.83 11.49
CA ARG A 67 -0.42 -0.29 12.30
C ARG A 67 -0.83 1.14 11.98
N GLN A 68 0.11 1.98 11.54
CA GLN A 68 -0.15 3.38 11.21
C GLN A 68 -0.53 3.61 9.73
N GLY A 69 -0.57 2.52 8.95
CA GLY A 69 -0.66 2.54 7.51
C GLY A 69 0.64 2.99 6.86
N TYR A 70 0.92 2.43 5.68
CA TYR A 70 1.98 2.92 4.82
C TYR A 70 1.63 4.30 4.27
N ARG A 71 2.58 5.22 4.24
CA ARG A 71 2.35 6.60 3.78
C ARG A 71 3.27 6.95 2.62
N ARG A 72 2.73 7.68 1.66
CA ARG A 72 3.49 8.28 0.56
C ARG A 72 2.99 9.69 0.28
N ARG A 73 3.91 10.63 0.08
CA ARG A 73 3.59 12.00 -0.32
C ARG A 73 3.94 12.23 -1.79
N PHE A 74 3.16 13.09 -2.43
CA PHE A 74 3.28 13.48 -3.83
C PHE A 74 3.14 14.99 -3.96
N ALA A 75 3.88 15.59 -4.89
CA ALA A 75 3.73 17.02 -5.19
C ALA A 75 2.40 17.34 -5.88
N GLN A 76 1.81 16.36 -6.58
CA GLN A 76 0.59 16.53 -7.37
C GLN A 76 -0.49 15.55 -6.92
N ALA A 77 -1.73 16.05 -6.77
CA ALA A 77 -2.88 15.22 -6.42
C ALA A 77 -3.18 14.14 -7.48
N ALA A 78 -2.90 14.42 -8.75
CA ALA A 78 -3.05 13.45 -9.84
C ALA A 78 -2.12 12.25 -9.65
N ALA A 79 -0.85 12.48 -9.30
CA ALA A 79 0.11 11.42 -9.01
C ALA A 79 -0.30 10.58 -7.79
N ALA A 80 -0.76 11.23 -6.72
CA ALA A 80 -1.31 10.53 -5.56
C ALA A 80 -2.52 9.66 -5.91
N THR A 81 -3.40 10.14 -6.77
CA THR A 81 -4.59 9.40 -7.22
C THR A 81 -4.21 8.19 -8.07
N ALA A 82 -3.29 8.36 -9.01
CA ALA A 82 -2.78 7.27 -9.85
C ALA A 82 -2.07 6.19 -9.01
N PHE A 83 -1.26 6.60 -8.04
CA PHE A 83 -0.63 5.69 -7.08
C PHE A 83 -1.67 4.91 -6.26
N ALA A 84 -2.66 5.61 -5.69
CA ALA A 84 -3.72 4.98 -4.90
C ALA A 84 -4.53 3.98 -5.73
N ALA A 85 -4.84 4.29 -6.99
CA ALA A 85 -5.53 3.39 -7.91
C ALA A 85 -4.69 2.14 -8.22
N SER A 86 -3.42 2.32 -8.56
CA SER A 86 -2.51 1.21 -8.86
C SER A 86 -2.33 0.25 -7.67
N VAL A 87 -2.18 0.79 -6.46
CA VAL A 87 -2.08 -0.05 -5.26
C VAL A 87 -3.40 -0.76 -4.97
N ARG A 88 -4.54 -0.08 -5.16
CA ARG A 88 -5.87 -0.68 -4.97
C ARG A 88 -6.09 -1.87 -5.89
N GLU A 89 -5.72 -1.76 -7.17
CA GLU A 89 -5.85 -2.85 -8.14
C GLU A 89 -5.05 -4.08 -7.71
N GLN A 90 -3.80 -3.88 -7.27
CA GLN A 90 -2.94 -4.96 -6.79
C GLN A 90 -3.52 -5.63 -5.52
N LEU A 91 -4.02 -4.83 -4.57
CA LEU A 91 -4.64 -5.34 -3.35
C LEU A 91 -5.94 -6.09 -3.65
N ASN A 92 -6.77 -5.63 -4.58
CA ASN A 92 -7.98 -6.35 -4.98
C ASN A 92 -7.65 -7.70 -5.66
N ALA A 93 -6.59 -7.74 -6.46
CA ALA A 93 -6.10 -9.00 -7.04
C ALA A 93 -5.64 -9.98 -5.95
N ALA A 94 -4.88 -9.49 -4.95
CA ALA A 94 -4.45 -10.29 -3.82
C ALA A 94 -5.63 -10.79 -2.96
N ALA A 95 -6.66 -9.95 -2.72
CA ALA A 95 -7.88 -10.37 -2.01
C ALA A 95 -8.55 -11.55 -2.71
N THR A 96 -8.70 -11.45 -4.04
CA THR A 96 -9.32 -12.49 -4.86
C THR A 96 -8.53 -13.80 -4.81
N GLN A 97 -7.20 -13.73 -4.71
CA GLN A 97 -6.36 -14.92 -4.56
C GLN A 97 -6.56 -15.59 -3.20
N LEU A 98 -6.63 -14.82 -2.12
CA LEU A 98 -6.85 -15.35 -0.77
C LEU A 98 -8.23 -16.01 -0.60
N GLU A 99 -9.26 -15.49 -1.29
CA GLU A 99 -10.60 -16.08 -1.27
C GLU A 99 -10.71 -17.42 -2.01
N ARG A 100 -9.80 -17.70 -2.96
CA ARG A 100 -9.81 -18.94 -3.76
C ARG A 100 -9.10 -20.12 -3.10
N LEU A 101 -8.43 -19.89 -1.97
CA LEU A 101 -7.62 -20.87 -1.22
C LEU A 101 -8.32 -21.30 0.08
#